data_AF-A0A257UN15-F1
#
_entry.id   AF-A0A257UN15-F1
#
_cell.length_a   1.000
_cell.length_b   1.000
_cell.length_c   1.000
_cell.angle_alpha   90.00
_cell.angle_beta   90.00
_cell.angle_gamma   90.00
#
_symmetry.space_group_name_H-M   'P 1'
#
loop_
_entity.id
_entity.type
_entity.pdbx_description
1 polymer ?
#
loop_
_entity_poly.entity_id
_entity_poly.type
_entity_poly.pdbx_seq_one_letter_code
_entity_poly.pdbx_strand_id
1 'polypeptide(L)'
;MSPTTPASVTCTVTNTGTRAGNEVVQLYIRDELASLARPVIELKGFQRIQLQPGETRNVTFSLGWDQLKMLDEQMTWVVEPGNFRIMVGASSKDVRLRGSLTVK
;
A
#
# COMPACT_ATOMS: atom_id res chain seq x y z
N MET A 1 -2.73 -14.23 -18.95
CA MET A 1 -2.23 -13.13 -18.08
C MET A 1 -2.71 -11.82 -18.69
N SER A 2 -3.80 -11.26 -18.19
CA SER A 2 -4.23 -9.93 -18.62
C SER A 2 -3.21 -8.91 -18.12
N PRO A 3 -2.72 -7.98 -18.96
CA PRO A 3 -1.80 -6.94 -18.51
C PRO A 3 -2.56 -6.03 -17.54
N THR A 4 -2.33 -6.21 -16.24
CA THR A 4 -2.83 -5.28 -15.23
C THR A 4 -2.21 -3.93 -15.53
N THR A 5 -2.99 -2.96 -16.01
CA THR A 5 -2.53 -1.58 -16.10
C THR A 5 -1.98 -1.20 -14.72
N PRO A 6 -0.71 -0.77 -14.61
CA PRO A 6 -0.12 -0.48 -13.31
C PRO A 6 -0.89 0.66 -12.66
N ALA A 7 -1.56 0.36 -11.55
CA ALA A 7 -2.19 1.36 -10.71
C ALA A 7 -1.14 1.97 -9.78
N SER A 8 -1.39 3.17 -9.27
CA SER A 8 -0.52 3.80 -8.30
C SER A 8 -1.30 4.46 -7.18
N VAL A 9 -0.65 4.56 -6.02
CA VAL A 9 -1.18 5.24 -4.84
C VAL A 9 -0.21 6.34 -4.49
N THR A 10 -0.70 7.57 -4.49
CA THR A 10 0.09 8.74 -4.07
C THR A 10 -0.53 9.34 -2.83
N CYS A 11 0.30 9.65 -1.84
CA CYS A 11 -0.07 10.43 -0.69
C CYS A 11 0.85 11.62 -0.52
N THR A 12 0.33 12.69 0.07
CA THR A 12 1.07 13.91 0.36
C THR A 12 1.43 13.93 1.85
N VAL A 13 2.69 14.15 2.15
CA VAL A 13 3.22 14.20 3.53
C VAL A 13 3.85 15.56 3.77
N THR A 14 3.40 16.22 4.83
CA THR A 14 3.91 17.53 5.26
C THR A 14 4.53 17.42 6.64
N ASN A 15 5.74 17.95 6.81
CA ASN A 15 6.33 18.11 8.14
C ASN A 15 5.79 19.40 8.77
N THR A 16 4.87 19.26 9.73
CA THR A 16 4.26 20.38 10.46
C THR A 16 5.06 20.79 11.71
N GLY A 17 6.18 20.13 12.00
CA GLY A 17 7.05 20.43 13.12
C GLY A 17 8.03 21.57 12.85
N THR A 18 8.79 21.94 13.88
CA THR A 18 9.80 23.02 13.82
C THR A 18 11.21 22.53 13.53
N ARG A 19 11.40 21.22 13.32
CA ARG A 19 12.70 20.59 13.05
C ARG A 19 12.61 19.65 11.86
N ALA A 20 13.75 19.43 11.21
CA ALA A 20 13.86 18.41 10.17
C ALA A 20 13.56 17.02 10.76
N GLY A 21 12.83 16.20 10.01
CA GLY A 21 12.38 14.88 10.44
C GLY A 21 12.51 13.84 9.35
N ASN A 22 12.55 12.57 9.74
CA ASN A 22 12.41 11.44 8.82
C ASN A 22 11.06 10.76 9.08
N GLU A 23 10.36 10.40 8.03
CA GLU A 23 9.12 9.64 8.08
C GLU A 23 9.27 8.36 7.24
N VAL A 24 8.75 7.23 7.73
CA VAL A 24 8.67 5.98 6.97
C VAL A 24 7.21 5.72 6.62
N VAL A 25 6.82 6.16 5.43
CA VAL A 25 5.47 5.96 4.91
C VAL A 25 5.30 4.49 4.51
N GLN A 26 4.27 3.83 5.04
CA GLN A 26 4.04 2.40 4.84
C GLN A 26 2.73 2.17 4.07
N LEU A 27 2.79 1.32 3.05
CA LEU A 27 1.67 0.84 2.26
C LEU A 27 1.24 -0.55 2.73
N TYR A 28 -0.02 -0.68 3.12
CA TYR A 28 -0.65 -1.95 3.43
C TYR A 28 -1.76 -2.28 2.45
N ILE A 29 -1.95 -3.58 2.21
CA ILE A 29 -3.05 -4.11 1.43
C ILE A 29 -3.79 -5.16 2.25
N ARG A 30 -5.11 -5.17 2.11
CA ARG A 30 -5.99 -6.24 2.56
C ARG A 30 -6.88 -6.65 1.41
N ASP A 31 -6.96 -7.94 1.17
CA ASP A 31 -7.97 -8.52 0.28
C ASP A 31 -9.28 -8.72 1.06
N GLU A 32 -10.38 -8.16 0.55
CA GLU A 32 -11.67 -8.17 1.25
C GLU A 32 -12.44 -9.48 1.09
N LEU A 33 -12.23 -10.21 -0.02
CA LEU A 33 -12.94 -11.44 -0.37
C LEU A 33 -11.97 -12.45 -0.96
N ALA A 34 -11.01 -12.88 -0.14
CA ALA A 34 -10.06 -13.91 -0.55
C ALA A 34 -10.67 -15.31 -0.45
N SER A 35 -10.31 -16.17 -1.40
CA SER A 35 -10.66 -17.61 -1.41
C SER A 35 -10.09 -18.35 -0.20
N LEU A 36 -8.94 -17.90 0.30
CA LEU A 36 -8.22 -18.45 1.44
C LEU A 36 -8.14 -17.47 2.62
N ALA A 37 -7.95 -18.00 3.83
CA ALA A 37 -7.71 -17.17 5.00
C ALA A 37 -6.42 -16.35 4.84
N ARG A 38 -6.54 -15.02 4.97
CA ARG A 38 -5.42 -14.07 4.77
C ARG A 38 -5.17 -13.20 5.99
N PRO A 39 -3.96 -12.62 6.13
CA PRO A 39 -3.70 -11.60 7.13
C PRO A 39 -4.67 -10.42 7.01
N VAL A 40 -5.03 -9.83 8.14
CA VAL A 40 -5.94 -8.67 8.18
C VAL A 40 -5.35 -7.47 7.44
N ILE A 41 -4.02 -7.31 7.45
CA ILE A 41 -3.25 -6.34 6.66
C ILE A 41 -1.88 -6.93 6.33
N GLU A 42 -1.35 -6.63 5.15
CA GLU A 42 0.00 -7.01 4.70
C GLU A 42 0.80 -5.79 4.29
N LEU A 43 2.05 -5.65 4.75
CA LEU A 43 2.96 -4.58 4.31
C LEU A 43 3.44 -4.89 2.89
N LYS A 44 3.12 -4.03 1.93
CA LYS A 44 3.44 -4.22 0.50
C LYS A 44 4.44 -3.20 -0.05
N GLY A 45 4.76 -2.17 0.73
CA GLY A 45 5.81 -1.22 0.39
C GLY A 45 6.06 -0.23 1.53
N PHE A 46 7.24 0.38 1.54
CA PHE A 46 7.55 1.49 2.43
C PHE A 46 8.56 2.42 1.77
N GLN A 47 8.51 3.70 2.13
CA GLN A 47 9.47 4.71 1.66
C GLN A 47 9.86 5.60 2.84
N ARG A 48 11.18 5.75 3.03
CA ARG A 48 11.73 6.71 3.98
C ARG A 48 11.96 8.04 3.27
N ILE A 49 11.36 9.10 3.80
CA ILE A 49 11.57 10.47 3.32
C ILE A 49 12.11 11.34 4.45
N GLN A 50 12.95 12.30 4.09
CA GLN A 50 13.38 13.36 4.99
C GLN A 50 12.67 14.65 4.60
N LEU A 51 12.17 15.40 5.57
CA LEU A 51 11.43 16.64 5.35
C LEU A 51 11.98 17.74 6.27
N GLN A 52 12.27 18.91 5.69
CA GLN A 52 12.52 20.14 6.44
C GLN A 52 11.22 20.65 7.09
N PRO A 53 11.29 21.54 8.11
CA PRO A 53 10.12 22.20 8.67
C PRO A 53 9.25 22.85 7.59
N GLY A 54 7.96 22.54 7.55
CA GLY A 54 7.01 23.05 6.54
C GLY A 54 7.09 22.38 5.17
N GLU A 55 8.09 21.53 4.91
CA GLU A 55 8.25 20.86 3.62
C GLU A 55 7.13 19.84 3.40
N THR A 56 6.68 19.76 2.14
CA THR A 56 5.68 18.79 1.68
C THR A 56 6.25 17.96 0.54
N ARG A 57 6.06 16.64 0.59
CA ARG A 57 6.44 15.71 -0.49
C ARG A 57 5.30 14.77 -0.85
N ASN A 58 5.26 14.37 -2.11
CA ASN A 58 4.43 13.27 -2.57
C ASN A 58 5.21 11.96 -2.48
N VAL A 59 4.57 10.93 -1.94
CA VAL A 59 5.09 9.56 -1.87
C VAL A 59 4.16 8.67 -2.68
N THR A 60 4.72 8.03 -3.70
CA THR A 60 3.97 7.21 -4.66
C THR A 60 4.43 5.76 -4.61
N PHE A 61 3.48 4.84 -4.52
CA PHE A 61 3.70 3.40 -4.61
C PHE A 61 3.02 2.84 -5.85
N SER A 62 3.69 1.91 -6.54
CA SER A 62 3.08 1.12 -7.61
C SER A 62 2.24 -0.01 -7.01
N LEU A 63 1.06 -0.25 -7.59
CA LEU A 63 0.20 -1.38 -7.31
C LEU A 63 0.17 -2.27 -8.55
N GLY A 64 1.03 -3.29 -8.54
CA GLY A 64 1.11 -4.28 -9.59
C GLY A 64 1.12 -5.71 -9.05
N TRP A 65 1.58 -6.64 -9.90
CA TRP A 65 1.68 -8.05 -9.58
C TRP A 65 2.34 -8.32 -8.23
N ASP A 66 3.47 -7.67 -7.94
CA ASP A 66 4.22 -7.93 -6.70
C ASP A 66 3.50 -7.51 -5.42
N GLN A 67 2.64 -6.49 -5.49
CA GLN A 67 1.87 -6.03 -4.35
C GLN A 67 0.59 -6.85 -4.15
N LEU A 68 0.00 -7.34 -5.24
CA LEU A 68 -1.32 -7.98 -5.23
C LEU A 68 -1.28 -9.51 -5.21
N LYS A 69 -0.16 -10.13 -5.63
CA LYS A 69 -0.04 -11.59 -5.71
C LYS A 69 -0.19 -12.27 -4.35
N MET A 70 -0.76 -13.46 -4.40
CA MET A 70 -0.86 -14.40 -3.28
C MET A 70 -0.57 -15.82 -3.77
N LEU A 71 -0.35 -16.74 -2.84
CA LEU A 71 -0.30 -18.16 -3.14
C LEU A 71 -1.70 -18.74 -3.04
N ASP A 72 -2.11 -19.50 -4.06
CA ASP A 72 -3.32 -20.33 -4.02
C ASP A 72 -3.09 -21.67 -3.28
N GLU A 73 -4.11 -22.51 -3.22
CA GLU A 73 -4.06 -23.84 -2.60
C GLU A 73 -3.02 -24.77 -3.25
N GLN A 74 -2.67 -24.52 -4.50
CA GLN A 74 -1.69 -25.28 -5.27
C GLN A 74 -0.28 -24.68 -5.18
N MET A 75 -0.07 -23.71 -4.27
CA MET A 75 1.21 -23.02 -4.07
C MET A 75 1.69 -22.27 -5.31
N THR A 76 0.76 -21.77 -6.13
CA THR A 76 1.03 -20.98 -7.32
C THR A 76 0.77 -19.50 -7.04
N TRP A 77 1.65 -18.64 -7.55
CA TRP A 77 1.46 -17.19 -7.46
C TRP A 77 0.37 -16.73 -8.42
N VAL A 78 -0.71 -16.19 -7.86
CA VAL A 78 -1.86 -15.68 -8.60
C VAL A 78 -2.27 -14.30 -8.09
N VAL A 79 -2.98 -13.55 -8.93
CA VAL A 79 -3.74 -12.37 -8.53
C VAL A 79 -5.20 -12.70 -8.79
N GLU A 80 -5.98 -12.85 -7.74
CA GLU A 80 -7.41 -13.09 -7.85
C GLU A 80 -8.14 -11.78 -8.19
N PRO A 81 -9.11 -11.78 -9.12
CA PRO A 81 -10.04 -10.68 -9.29
C PRO A 81 -10.80 -10.42 -7.98
N GLY A 82 -10.95 -9.15 -7.59
CA GLY A 82 -11.51 -8.82 -6.29
C GLY A 82 -11.29 -7.37 -5.87
N ASN A 83 -11.77 -7.06 -4.67
CA ASN A 83 -11.60 -5.75 -4.05
C ASN A 83 -10.47 -5.77 -3.02
N PHE A 84 -9.47 -4.96 -3.27
CA PHE A 84 -8.33 -4.76 -2.39
C PHE A 84 -8.48 -3.44 -1.65
N ARG A 85 -8.48 -3.49 -0.33
CA ARG A 85 -8.36 -2.31 0.51
C ARG A 85 -6.90 -1.88 0.57
N ILE A 86 -6.65 -0.65 0.15
CA ILE A 86 -5.35 0.00 0.16
C ILE A 86 -5.28 0.92 1.37
N MET A 87 -4.20 0.85 2.13
CA MET A 87 -4.02 1.60 3.37
C MET A 87 -2.64 2.23 3.40
N VAL A 88 -2.54 3.49 3.82
CA VAL A 88 -1.26 4.18 4.02
C VAL A 88 -1.21 4.73 5.44
N GLY A 89 -0.08 4.52 6.12
CA GLY A 89 0.10 4.89 7.51
C GLY A 89 1.55 5.03 7.95
N ALA A 90 1.75 5.47 9.19
CA ALA A 90 3.05 5.54 9.85
C ALA A 90 3.41 4.23 10.58
N SER A 91 2.42 3.37 10.81
CA SER A 91 2.60 1.99 11.29
C SER A 91 1.34 1.16 11.00
N SER A 92 1.41 -0.14 11.27
CA SER A 92 0.27 -1.06 11.10
C SER A 92 -0.89 -0.75 12.04
N LYS A 93 -0.62 -0.03 13.14
CA LYS A 93 -1.62 0.46 14.11
C LYS A 93 -2.05 1.91 13.85
N ASP A 94 -1.29 2.68 13.07
CA ASP A 94 -1.54 4.09 12.74
C ASP A 94 -1.75 4.25 11.22
N VAL A 95 -2.90 3.77 10.74
CA VAL A 95 -3.36 3.91 9.36
C VAL A 95 -4.16 5.20 9.21
N ARG A 96 -3.66 6.11 8.36
CA ARG A 96 -4.20 7.47 8.20
C ARG A 96 -5.02 7.66 6.93
N LEU A 97 -4.70 6.90 5.88
CA LEU A 97 -5.41 6.94 4.60
C LEU A 97 -5.91 5.54 4.22
N ARG A 98 -7.08 5.49 3.61
CA ARG A 98 -7.70 4.26 3.10
C ARG A 98 -8.29 4.52 1.71
N GLY A 99 -8.16 3.54 0.83
CA GLY A 99 -8.77 3.52 -0.50
C GLY A 99 -9.07 2.09 -0.92
N SER A 100 -9.62 1.92 -2.11
CA SER A 100 -9.96 0.61 -2.67
C SER A 100 -9.49 0.50 -4.11
N LEU A 101 -9.04 -0.68 -4.49
CA LEU A 101 -8.71 -1.05 -5.87
C LEU A 101 -9.52 -2.30 -6.24
N THR A 102 -10.30 -2.21 -7.31
CA THR A 102 -10.98 -3.38 -7.88
C THR A 102 -10.13 -3.94 -9.02
N VAL A 103 -9.70 -5.19 -8.88
CA VAL A 103 -9.05 -5.96 -9.94
C VAL A 103 -10.12 -6.79 -10.64
N LYS A 104 -10.19 -6.72 -11.96
CA LYS A 104 -11.14 -7.44 -12.80
C LYS A 104 -10.47 -8.60 -13.51
#